data_AF-F0J8H3-F1
#
_entry.id   AF-F0J8H3-F1
#
_cell.length_a   1.000
_cell.length_b   1.000
_cell.length_c   1.000
_cell.angle_alpha   90.00
_cell.angle_beta   90.00
_cell.angle_gamma   90.00
#
_symmetry.space_group_name_H-M   'P 1'
#
loop_
_entity.id
_entity.type
_entity.pdbx_description
1 polymer ?
#
loop_
_entity_poly.entity_id
_entity_poly.type
_entity_poly.pdbx_seq_one_letter_code
_entity_poly.pdbx_strand_id
1 'polypeptide(L)'
;MFWKPCGIHNSGTRLLTLLLIQNLCSTECAKLFQGERIVYPRTVESRSSNGVRVMQITDDLTLHLEKSSVVDKEFLLRTYQEGFMQHTYLDGEALEEDLYHDSKSFASVMVSEEKGLRVEGILGLTLRIKPLHGQERTTEGNIPHLLYEYQDDDAVLNVKGVHTMESRMTVSERQYKQAITIPDAVYPELLIMVDSTLRAQFSTDEKVVKYFIITMNAVNLRYMTVSEPKVRLILQGLEILTTKERHSWIASLRTGLKD
;
A
#
# COMPACT_ATOMS: atom_id res chain seq x y z
N MET A 1 11.35 -12.18 2.11
CA MET A 1 11.31 -13.66 2.06
C MET A 1 9.90 -14.02 1.63
N PHE A 2 9.65 -14.07 0.31
CA PHE A 2 8.42 -14.60 -0.28
C PHE A 2 8.82 -15.43 -1.51
N TRP A 3 8.10 -16.52 -1.73
CA TRP A 3 8.53 -17.77 -2.36
C TRP A 3 8.67 -17.74 -3.90
N LYS A 4 9.51 -18.65 -4.43
CA LYS A 4 9.55 -19.11 -5.83
C LYS A 4 8.92 -20.52 -5.95
N PRO A 5 8.32 -20.87 -7.10
CA PRO A 5 8.29 -22.26 -7.58
C PRO A 5 8.95 -22.45 -8.96
N CYS A 6 9.46 -23.67 -9.15
CA CYS A 6 10.21 -24.20 -10.28
C CYS A 6 9.45 -24.15 -11.62
N GLY A 7 10.17 -23.81 -12.68
CA GLY A 7 9.67 -23.84 -14.06
C GLY A 7 9.72 -25.22 -14.69
N ILE A 8 8.79 -25.46 -15.62
CA ILE A 8 8.93 -26.43 -16.71
C ILE A 8 8.57 -25.71 -18.01
N HIS A 9 9.49 -25.86 -18.95
CA HIS A 9 9.60 -25.18 -20.24
C HIS A 9 8.56 -25.70 -21.24
N ASN A 10 7.96 -24.83 -22.05
CA ASN A 10 7.54 -25.25 -23.39
C ASN A 10 7.73 -24.12 -24.41
N SER A 11 8.51 -24.45 -25.43
CA SER A 11 8.96 -23.60 -26.53
C SER A 11 7.88 -23.47 -27.60
N GLY A 12 7.66 -22.25 -28.09
CA GLY A 12 6.69 -21.99 -29.16
C GLY A 12 6.96 -20.67 -29.88
N THR A 13 8.09 -20.62 -30.56
CA THR A 13 8.51 -19.58 -31.52
C THR A 13 7.42 -19.32 -32.55
N ARG A 14 6.93 -18.07 -32.71
CA ARG A 14 6.60 -17.48 -34.03
C ARG A 14 6.77 -15.97 -34.04
N LEU A 15 7.68 -15.58 -34.92
CA LEU A 15 8.12 -14.26 -35.34
C LEU A 15 7.00 -13.57 -36.15
N LEU A 16 6.64 -12.34 -35.79
CA LEU A 16 5.91 -11.43 -36.68
C LEU A 16 6.32 -10.00 -36.36
N THR A 17 7.28 -9.52 -37.15
CA THR A 17 7.78 -8.15 -37.19
C THR A 17 6.73 -7.24 -37.83
N LEU A 18 6.24 -6.26 -37.07
CA LEU A 18 5.49 -5.12 -37.57
C LEU A 18 6.21 -3.84 -37.15
N LEU A 19 6.87 -3.23 -38.12
CA LEU A 19 7.43 -1.87 -38.08
C LEU A 19 6.27 -0.87 -38.03
N LEU A 20 6.21 -0.06 -36.97
CA LEU A 20 5.35 1.12 -36.92
C LEU A 20 6.07 2.29 -36.23
N ILE A 21 6.61 3.14 -37.09
CA ILE A 21 6.66 4.61 -37.01
C ILE A 21 7.21 5.22 -35.71
N GLN A 22 8.47 5.67 -35.80
CA GLN A 22 9.15 6.53 -34.84
C GLN A 22 8.46 7.90 -34.77
N ASN A 23 7.63 8.10 -33.74
CA ASN A 23 7.34 9.43 -33.23
C ASN A 23 8.32 9.70 -32.07
N LEU A 24 9.29 10.59 -32.33
CA LEU A 24 10.12 11.20 -31.29
C LEU A 24 9.24 12.14 -30.46
N CYS A 25 8.50 11.57 -29.50
CA CYS A 25 8.15 12.31 -28.31
C CYS A 25 9.28 12.04 -27.32
N SER A 26 10.08 13.06 -27.02
CA SER A 26 10.99 13.05 -25.87
C SER A 26 10.14 13.03 -24.60
N THR A 27 9.54 11.88 -24.31
CA THR A 27 9.23 11.54 -22.94
C THR A 27 10.57 11.25 -22.28
N GLU A 28 10.91 11.98 -21.23
CA GLU A 28 11.81 11.44 -20.23
C GLU A 28 11.17 10.14 -19.77
N CYS A 29 11.58 9.06 -20.41
CA CYS A 29 11.22 7.71 -20.03
C CYS A 29 11.82 7.54 -18.64
N ALA A 30 10.99 7.76 -17.62
CA ALA A 30 11.31 7.34 -16.26
C ALA A 30 11.74 5.88 -16.40
N LYS A 31 13.04 5.62 -16.22
CA LYS A 31 13.60 4.28 -16.35
C LYS A 31 12.84 3.41 -15.37
N LEU A 32 11.99 2.52 -15.89
CA LEU A 32 11.42 1.44 -15.10
C LEU A 32 12.60 0.59 -14.64
N PHE A 33 12.82 0.56 -13.33
CA PHE A 33 13.98 -0.06 -12.71
C PHE A 33 13.82 -1.57 -12.70
N GLN A 34 14.25 -2.25 -13.76
CA GLN A 34 14.28 -3.70 -13.78
C GLN A 34 15.31 -4.25 -12.76
N GLY A 35 14.87 -4.53 -11.52
CA GLY A 35 15.63 -5.32 -10.55
C GLY A 35 15.63 -4.79 -9.11
N GLU A 36 16.28 -5.57 -8.24
CA GLU A 36 16.60 -5.18 -6.87
C GLU A 36 17.95 -4.41 -6.86
N ARG A 37 18.01 -3.29 -6.12
CA ARG A 37 19.22 -2.46 -5.98
C ARG A 37 19.37 -2.01 -4.53
N ILE A 38 20.61 -2.03 -4.03
CA ILE A 38 20.95 -1.40 -2.75
C ILE A 38 21.19 0.09 -2.98
N VAL A 39 20.55 0.93 -2.18
CA VAL A 39 20.65 2.39 -2.21
C VAL A 39 20.90 2.94 -0.81
N TYR A 40 21.34 4.19 -0.74
CA TYR A 40 21.58 4.91 0.52
C TYR A 40 20.84 6.24 0.44
N PRO A 41 19.57 6.28 0.87
CA PRO A 41 18.78 7.51 0.88
C PRO A 41 19.47 8.58 1.72
N ARG A 42 19.31 9.85 1.32
CA ARG A 42 19.80 11.00 2.07
C ARG A 42 18.78 12.13 2.11
N THR A 43 18.68 12.78 3.26
CA THR A 43 17.92 14.01 3.41
C THR A 43 18.72 15.15 2.79
N VAL A 44 18.18 15.77 1.74
CA VAL A 44 18.79 16.95 1.09
C VAL A 44 18.38 18.21 1.84
N GLU A 45 17.11 18.30 2.20
CA GLU A 45 16.55 19.41 2.98
C GLU A 45 15.58 18.86 4.01
N SER A 46 15.89 19.04 5.29
CA SER A 46 15.12 18.43 6.39
C SER A 46 13.79 19.14 6.65
N ARG A 47 13.76 20.47 6.43
CA ARG A 47 12.57 21.35 6.55
C ARG A 47 12.76 22.61 5.70
N SER A 48 11.94 22.77 4.68
CA SER A 48 11.77 24.07 4.00
C SER A 48 10.67 24.88 4.70
N SER A 49 10.57 26.18 4.38
CA SER A 49 9.60 27.11 4.99
C SER A 49 8.13 26.72 4.79
N ASN A 50 7.84 25.82 3.85
CA ASN A 50 6.50 25.32 3.54
C ASN A 50 6.21 23.93 4.17
N GLY A 51 7.13 23.37 4.96
CA GLY A 51 6.96 22.06 5.60
C GLY A 51 7.30 20.85 4.71
N VAL A 52 7.78 21.08 3.48
CA VAL A 52 8.23 20.03 2.56
C VAL A 52 9.65 19.59 2.94
N ARG A 53 9.87 18.28 2.98
CA ARG A 53 11.18 17.64 3.15
C ARG A 53 11.64 17.08 1.79
N VAL A 54 12.88 17.33 1.41
CA VAL A 54 13.45 16.79 0.17
C VAL A 54 14.38 15.64 0.48
N MET A 55 14.10 14.48 -0.13
CA MET A 55 14.87 13.26 0.08
C MET A 55 15.32 12.67 -1.26
N GLN A 56 16.62 12.43 -1.39
CA GLN A 56 17.17 11.74 -2.55
C GLN A 56 17.28 10.25 -2.22
N ILE A 57 16.63 9.40 -3.03
CA ILE A 57 16.71 7.94 -2.94
C ILE A 57 17.85 7.43 -3.82
N THR A 58 17.95 7.95 -5.05
CA THR A 58 19.03 7.71 -6.02
C THR A 58 19.34 9.02 -6.76
N ASP A 59 20.40 9.04 -7.58
CA ASP A 59 20.76 10.22 -8.37
C ASP A 59 19.62 10.71 -9.29
N ASP A 60 18.74 9.79 -9.71
CA ASP A 60 17.60 10.00 -10.58
C ASP A 60 16.22 9.98 -9.89
N LEU A 61 16.16 9.67 -8.59
CA LEU A 61 14.91 9.64 -7.81
C LEU A 61 15.02 10.53 -6.57
N THR A 62 14.31 11.65 -6.61
CA THR A 62 14.15 12.58 -5.49
C THR A 62 12.67 12.74 -5.17
N LEU A 63 12.34 12.66 -3.88
CA LEU A 63 10.99 12.79 -3.36
C LEU A 63 10.81 14.15 -2.68
N HIS A 64 9.67 14.77 -2.94
CA HIS A 64 9.21 15.98 -2.25
C HIS A 64 8.13 15.59 -1.25
N LEU A 65 8.54 15.41 0.00
CA LEU A 65 7.76 14.77 1.04
C LEU A 65 6.94 15.78 1.84
N GLU A 66 5.62 15.60 1.84
CA GLU A 66 4.63 16.29 2.66
C GLU A 66 4.06 15.34 3.71
N LYS A 67 3.66 15.86 4.88
CA LYS A 67 2.98 15.06 5.90
C LYS A 67 1.67 14.49 5.33
N SER A 68 1.39 13.23 5.65
CA SER A 68 0.15 12.58 5.22
C SER A 68 -0.78 12.35 6.40
N SER A 69 -2.07 12.18 6.10
CA SER A 69 -3.04 11.77 7.11
C SER A 69 -4.07 10.81 6.51
N VAL A 70 -4.12 9.61 7.07
CA VAL A 70 -5.00 8.51 6.62
C VAL A 70 -5.65 7.78 7.79
N VAL A 71 -5.10 7.91 9.00
CA VAL A 71 -5.54 7.17 10.18
C VAL A 71 -6.58 8.01 10.93
N ASP A 72 -7.61 7.36 11.48
CA ASP A 72 -8.49 8.03 12.43
C ASP A 72 -7.74 8.38 13.73
N LYS A 73 -8.18 9.41 14.45
CA LYS A 73 -7.54 9.85 15.70
C LYS A 73 -7.49 8.74 16.74
N GLU A 74 -8.55 7.95 16.84
CA GLU A 74 -8.61 6.78 17.72
C GLU A 74 -8.59 5.51 16.88
N PHE A 75 -7.38 4.98 16.67
CA PHE A 75 -7.20 3.79 15.85
C PHE A 75 -7.46 2.51 16.64
N LEU A 76 -8.43 1.71 16.20
CA LEU A 76 -8.76 0.45 16.85
C LEU A 76 -7.88 -0.69 16.35
N LEU A 77 -7.11 -1.31 17.24
CA LEU A 77 -6.40 -2.57 17.00
C LEU A 77 -7.09 -3.71 17.76
N ARG A 78 -7.61 -4.69 17.02
CA ARG A 78 -8.13 -5.94 17.55
C ARG A 78 -7.14 -7.07 17.37
N THR A 79 -6.81 -7.73 18.47
CA THR A 79 -5.96 -8.93 18.50
C THR A 79 -6.63 -10.01 19.36
N TYR A 80 -6.06 -11.21 19.40
CA TYR A 80 -6.62 -12.31 20.16
C TYR A 80 -5.55 -12.92 21.06
N GLN A 81 -5.85 -13.02 22.35
CA GLN A 81 -5.01 -13.67 23.34
C GLN A 81 -5.82 -14.73 24.07
N GLU A 82 -5.33 -15.97 24.11
CA GLU A 82 -6.00 -17.12 24.75
C GLU A 82 -7.46 -17.34 24.28
N GLY A 83 -7.76 -16.96 23.03
CA GLY A 83 -9.10 -17.07 22.45
C GLY A 83 -10.06 -15.92 22.79
N PHE A 84 -9.60 -14.90 23.52
CA PHE A 84 -10.35 -13.68 23.80
C PHE A 84 -9.89 -12.54 22.90
N MET A 85 -10.85 -11.82 22.33
CA MET A 85 -10.60 -10.61 21.56
C MET A 85 -10.16 -9.49 22.51
N GLN A 86 -9.04 -8.85 22.19
CA GLN A 86 -8.48 -7.70 22.88
C GLN A 86 -8.68 -6.45 22.02
N HIS A 87 -9.22 -5.39 22.62
CA HIS A 87 -9.36 -4.07 21.99
C HIS A 87 -8.29 -3.13 22.52
N THR A 88 -7.45 -2.62 21.63
CA THR A 88 -6.46 -1.59 21.94
C THR A 88 -6.75 -0.36 21.11
N TYR A 89 -6.98 0.78 21.76
CA TYR A 89 -7.09 2.08 21.07
C TYR A 89 -5.72 2.73 21.05
N LEU A 90 -5.24 3.05 19.85
CA LEU A 90 -3.96 3.67 19.59
C LEU A 90 -4.17 5.12 19.13
N ASP A 91 -3.22 5.98 19.45
CA ASP A 91 -3.21 7.37 18.98
C ASP A 91 -2.86 7.41 17.48
N GLY A 92 -3.83 7.81 16.65
CA GLY A 92 -3.67 7.91 15.21
C GLY A 92 -2.62 8.92 14.79
N GLU A 93 -2.52 10.05 15.49
CA GLU A 93 -1.55 11.11 15.17
C GLU A 93 -0.12 10.61 15.42
N ALA A 94 0.08 9.82 16.47
CA ALA A 94 1.37 9.16 16.73
C ALA A 94 1.69 8.06 15.70
N LEU A 95 0.69 7.32 15.23
CA LEU A 95 0.87 6.27 14.21
C LEU A 95 1.28 6.82 12.84
N GLU A 96 0.81 8.02 12.49
CA GLU A 96 1.14 8.70 11.23
C GLU A 96 2.22 9.78 11.37
N GLU A 97 2.83 9.94 12.55
CA GLU A 97 3.88 10.93 12.78
C GLU A 97 4.99 10.81 11.74
N ASP A 98 5.47 9.61 11.42
CA ASP A 98 6.54 9.41 10.44
C ASP A 98 6.03 9.25 8.99
N LEU A 99 4.74 9.43 8.72
CA LEU A 99 4.13 9.19 7.41
C LEU A 99 4.20 10.41 6.49
N TYR A 100 4.77 10.20 5.31
CA TYR A 100 4.91 11.21 4.27
C TYR A 100 4.42 10.71 2.92
N HIS A 101 4.08 11.65 2.05
CA HIS A 101 3.77 11.38 0.66
C HIS A 101 4.44 12.37 -0.29
N ASP A 102 4.58 11.95 -1.55
CA ASP A 102 4.85 12.83 -2.68
C ASP A 102 3.75 12.60 -3.71
N SER A 103 2.90 13.62 -3.90
CA SER A 103 1.74 13.54 -4.78
C SER A 103 2.12 13.34 -6.25
N LYS A 104 3.28 13.83 -6.70
CA LYS A 104 3.71 13.72 -8.11
C LYS A 104 4.16 12.30 -8.45
N SER A 105 4.85 11.65 -7.53
CA SER A 105 5.33 10.28 -7.71
C SER A 105 4.35 9.22 -7.17
N PHE A 106 3.23 9.63 -6.57
CA PHE A 106 2.32 8.76 -5.82
C PHE A 106 3.04 7.92 -4.76
N ALA A 107 4.09 8.50 -4.15
CA ALA A 107 4.87 7.84 -3.13
C ALA A 107 4.22 8.01 -1.75
N SER A 108 4.26 6.96 -0.95
CA SER A 108 3.82 6.93 0.45
C SER A 108 4.87 6.19 1.25
N VAL A 109 5.53 6.88 2.17
CA VAL A 109 6.69 6.35 2.90
C VAL A 109 6.65 6.73 4.37
N MET A 110 7.12 5.83 5.22
CA MET A 110 7.51 6.14 6.59
C MET A 110 8.99 6.51 6.63
N VAL A 111 9.30 7.63 7.29
CA VAL A 111 10.67 8.14 7.42
C VAL A 111 11.00 8.32 8.90
N SER A 112 11.97 7.55 9.39
CA SER A 112 12.43 7.61 10.79
C SER A 112 13.94 7.85 10.87
N GLU A 113 14.38 8.72 11.78
CA GLU A 113 15.78 9.12 11.91
C GLU A 113 16.43 8.67 13.24
N GLU A 114 15.69 8.02 14.15
CA GLU A 114 16.14 7.74 15.53
C GLU A 114 17.45 6.95 15.65
N LYS A 115 17.74 6.06 14.68
CA LYS A 115 18.91 5.14 14.70
C LYS A 115 19.63 5.10 13.35
N GLY A 116 19.60 6.23 12.66
CA GLY A 116 19.94 6.39 11.25
C GLY A 116 18.68 6.51 10.39
N LEU A 117 18.85 7.11 9.20
CA LEU A 117 17.76 7.36 8.26
C LEU A 117 17.18 6.03 7.76
N ARG A 118 15.92 5.78 8.10
CA ARG A 118 15.13 4.62 7.66
C ARG A 118 13.97 5.13 6.82
N VAL A 119 13.77 4.49 5.69
CA VAL A 119 12.74 4.83 4.71
C VAL A 119 12.09 3.52 4.29
N GLU A 120 10.79 3.40 4.51
CA GLU A 120 10.04 2.21 4.16
C GLU A 120 8.74 2.61 3.49
N GLY A 121 8.43 2.01 2.35
CA GLY A 121 7.13 2.19 1.71
C GLY A 121 7.12 2.06 0.20
N ILE A 122 6.17 2.76 -0.41
CA ILE A 122 5.82 2.70 -1.82
C ILE A 122 6.33 3.97 -2.49
N LEU A 123 7.04 3.82 -3.61
CA LEU A 123 7.65 4.93 -4.36
C LEU A 123 6.96 5.15 -5.72
N GLY A 124 5.72 4.68 -5.85
CA GLY A 124 4.90 4.82 -7.06
C GLY A 124 4.13 3.54 -7.39
N LEU A 125 4.00 3.22 -8.68
CA LEU A 125 3.19 2.08 -9.14
C LEU A 125 3.84 0.72 -8.83
N THR A 126 5.12 0.57 -9.17
CA THR A 126 5.84 -0.71 -9.09
C THR A 126 7.02 -0.68 -8.12
N LEU A 127 7.50 0.50 -7.74
CA LEU A 127 8.73 0.65 -6.97
C LEU A 127 8.46 0.68 -5.46
N ARG A 128 9.24 -0.07 -4.69
CA ARG A 128 9.19 -0.09 -3.22
C ARG A 128 10.58 0.04 -2.63
N ILE A 129 10.63 0.51 -1.38
CA ILE A 129 11.86 0.64 -0.61
C ILE A 129 11.67 0.08 0.80
N LYS A 130 12.71 -0.57 1.33
CA LYS A 130 12.76 -1.00 2.74
C LYS A 130 14.19 -0.98 3.29
N PRO A 131 14.37 -0.74 4.59
CA PRO A 131 15.70 -0.82 5.20
C PRO A 131 16.22 -2.27 5.25
N LEU A 132 17.50 -2.45 4.95
CA LEU A 132 18.20 -3.72 5.13
C LEU A 132 18.76 -3.79 6.56
N HIS A 133 18.25 -4.76 7.33
CA HIS A 133 18.64 -4.94 8.73
C HIS A 133 19.90 -5.81 8.80
N GLY A 134 20.87 -5.45 9.66
CA GLY A 134 22.04 -6.28 9.96
C GLY A 134 23.21 -6.18 8.97
N GLN A 135 23.13 -5.34 7.95
CA GLN A 135 24.29 -4.96 7.13
C GLN A 135 25.10 -3.85 7.81
N GLU A 136 26.40 -3.83 7.56
CA GLU A 136 27.28 -2.79 8.09
C GLU A 136 26.80 -1.42 7.60
N ARG A 137 26.64 -0.51 8.57
CA ARG A 137 26.41 0.91 8.29
C ARG A 137 27.61 1.45 7.53
N THR A 138 27.40 2.44 6.68
CA THR A 138 28.55 3.17 6.12
C THR A 138 29.37 3.78 7.26
N THR A 139 30.62 4.18 6.99
CA THR A 139 31.46 4.95 7.92
C THR A 139 30.79 6.24 8.40
N GLU A 140 29.83 6.75 7.62
CA GLU A 140 29.01 7.93 7.91
C GLU A 140 27.72 7.61 8.70
N GLY A 141 27.46 6.33 9.00
CA GLY A 141 26.29 5.87 9.75
C GLY A 141 25.03 5.65 8.91
N ASN A 142 25.12 5.72 7.57
CA ASN A 142 23.98 5.53 6.68
C ASN A 142 23.52 4.06 6.67
N ILE A 143 22.21 3.87 6.73
CA ILE A 143 21.58 2.55 6.64
C ILE A 143 21.38 2.23 5.15
N PRO A 144 21.74 1.01 4.69
CA PRO A 144 21.41 0.57 3.33
C PRO A 144 19.92 0.22 3.21
N HIS A 145 19.35 0.51 2.04
CA HIS A 145 17.96 0.18 1.71
C HIS A 145 17.91 -0.66 0.46
N LEU A 146 16.98 -1.60 0.42
CA LEU A 146 16.64 -2.34 -0.78
C LEU A 146 15.57 -1.57 -1.54
N LEU A 147 15.92 -1.08 -2.71
CA LEU A 147 15.00 -0.60 -3.73
C LEU A 147 14.64 -1.82 -4.61
N TYR A 148 13.36 -2.10 -4.78
CA TYR A 148 12.92 -3.24 -5.57
C TYR A 148 11.62 -2.94 -6.28
N GLU A 149 11.52 -3.43 -7.50
CA GLU A 149 10.22 -3.53 -8.16
C GLU A 149 9.45 -4.71 -7.59
N TYR A 150 8.15 -4.49 -7.43
CA TYR A 150 7.22 -5.59 -7.31
C TYR A 150 6.34 -5.54 -8.55
N GLN A 151 6.66 -6.48 -9.44
CA GLN A 151 5.82 -6.84 -10.55
C GLN A 151 4.91 -7.96 -10.06
N ASP A 152 3.62 -7.78 -10.31
CA ASP A 152 2.67 -8.86 -10.16
C ASP A 152 2.88 -9.77 -11.39
N ASP A 153 3.77 -10.76 -11.26
CA ASP A 153 4.01 -11.75 -12.32
C ASP A 153 2.70 -12.48 -12.70
N ASP A 154 1.68 -12.39 -11.83
CA ASP A 154 0.31 -12.88 -12.01
C ASP A 154 -0.74 -11.75 -11.99
N ALA A 155 -0.40 -10.52 -12.42
CA ALA A 155 -1.41 -9.55 -12.89
C ALA A 155 -1.99 -10.00 -14.23
N VAL A 156 -2.46 -11.24 -14.25
CA VAL A 156 -3.69 -11.57 -14.89
C VAL A 156 -4.70 -10.52 -14.42
N LEU A 157 -4.96 -9.55 -15.28
CA LEU A 157 -6.19 -8.77 -15.34
C LEU A 157 -7.46 -9.67 -15.44
N ASN A 158 -7.36 -10.97 -15.14
CA ASN A 158 -8.41 -11.91 -14.83
C ASN A 158 -8.48 -12.19 -13.32
N VAL A 159 -8.29 -11.19 -12.46
CA VAL A 159 -9.22 -11.11 -11.32
C VAL A 159 -10.59 -10.85 -11.95
N LYS A 160 -11.22 -11.91 -12.46
CA LYS A 160 -12.68 -12.00 -12.40
C LYS A 160 -12.94 -11.88 -10.92
N GLY A 161 -13.23 -10.66 -10.46
CA GLY A 161 -13.85 -10.48 -9.16
C GLY A 161 -14.91 -11.56 -9.12
N VAL A 162 -14.80 -12.50 -8.18
CA VAL A 162 -15.88 -13.43 -7.95
C VAL A 162 -17.07 -12.50 -7.76
N HIS A 163 -18.04 -12.55 -8.68
CA HIS A 163 -19.32 -11.90 -8.46
C HIS A 163 -19.87 -12.60 -7.22
N THR A 164 -19.53 -12.07 -6.04
CA THR A 164 -19.94 -12.62 -4.76
C THR A 164 -21.40 -12.29 -4.64
N MET A 165 -22.21 -13.16 -5.25
CA MET A 165 -23.66 -13.14 -5.29
C MET A 165 -24.22 -11.80 -5.83
N GLU A 166 -24.84 -11.84 -7.01
CA GLU A 166 -25.84 -10.83 -7.36
C GLU A 166 -26.74 -10.64 -6.14
N SER A 167 -26.66 -9.49 -5.50
CA SER A 167 -27.77 -9.02 -4.70
C SER A 167 -28.93 -8.97 -5.68
N ARG A 168 -29.83 -9.95 -5.62
CA ARG A 168 -31.11 -9.94 -6.33
C ARG A 168 -32.04 -8.92 -5.69
N MET A 169 -31.54 -7.71 -5.43
CA MET A 169 -32.40 -6.55 -5.47
C MET A 169 -32.73 -6.35 -6.94
N THR A 170 -33.91 -6.81 -7.34
CA THR A 170 -34.54 -6.40 -8.60
C THR A 170 -34.79 -4.90 -8.48
N VAL A 171 -33.75 -4.09 -8.69
CA VAL A 171 -33.90 -2.65 -8.84
C VAL A 171 -34.51 -2.45 -10.22
N SER A 172 -35.83 -2.33 -10.26
CA SER A 172 -36.47 -1.90 -11.51
C SER A 172 -35.92 -0.52 -11.86
N GLU A 173 -35.58 -0.28 -13.13
CA GLU A 173 -35.20 1.06 -13.64
C GLU A 173 -36.18 2.17 -13.21
N ARG A 174 -37.43 1.81 -12.85
CA ARG A 174 -38.45 2.73 -12.38
C ARG A 174 -38.22 3.28 -10.96
N GLN A 175 -37.30 2.73 -10.18
CA GLN A 175 -36.99 3.24 -8.83
C GLN A 175 -35.97 4.39 -8.85
N TYR A 176 -35.36 4.66 -10.01
CA TYR A 176 -34.40 5.75 -10.27
C TYR A 176 -35.05 7.14 -10.43
N LYS A 177 -36.35 7.29 -10.10
CA LYS A 177 -37.06 8.58 -10.11
C LYS A 177 -36.92 9.39 -8.82
N GLN A 178 -36.21 8.88 -7.81
CA GLN A 178 -35.66 9.75 -6.79
C GLN A 178 -34.29 10.20 -7.30
N ALA A 179 -34.13 11.51 -7.53
CA ALA A 179 -32.83 12.08 -7.84
C ALA A 179 -31.88 11.78 -6.69
N ILE A 180 -31.06 10.74 -6.83
CA ILE A 180 -29.99 10.44 -5.87
C ILE A 180 -28.94 11.51 -6.09
N THR A 181 -28.91 12.51 -5.22
CA THR A 181 -27.85 13.51 -5.20
C THR A 181 -26.56 12.83 -4.76
N ILE A 182 -25.62 12.66 -5.68
CA ILE A 182 -24.27 12.17 -5.36
C ILE A 182 -23.55 13.31 -4.61
N PRO A 183 -22.99 13.04 -3.42
CA PRO A 183 -22.25 14.06 -2.69
C PRO A 183 -20.96 14.43 -3.41
N ASP A 184 -20.46 15.65 -3.25
CA ASP A 184 -19.21 16.08 -3.89
C ASP A 184 -17.98 15.31 -3.38
N ALA A 185 -18.06 14.76 -2.16
CA ALA A 185 -17.01 13.96 -1.55
C ALA A 185 -17.59 12.85 -0.67
N VAL A 186 -16.86 11.72 -0.59
CA VAL A 186 -17.17 10.58 0.28
C VAL A 186 -15.94 10.21 1.11
N TYR A 187 -16.19 9.81 2.36
CA TYR A 187 -15.16 9.44 3.33
C TYR A 187 -15.40 8.03 3.88
N PRO A 188 -15.10 6.96 3.12
CA PRO A 188 -15.27 5.61 3.61
C PRO A 188 -14.33 5.32 4.78
N GLU A 189 -14.90 4.94 5.93
CA GLU A 189 -14.17 4.44 7.09
C GLU A 189 -13.90 2.94 6.94
N LEU A 190 -12.66 2.52 7.22
CA LEU A 190 -12.19 1.16 6.97
C LEU A 190 -11.69 0.51 8.25
N LEU A 191 -12.26 -0.65 8.56
CA LEU A 191 -11.71 -1.64 9.47
C LEU A 191 -11.20 -2.82 8.65
N ILE A 192 -9.88 -3.02 8.60
CA ILE A 192 -9.27 -4.06 7.77
C ILE A 192 -9.01 -5.32 8.60
N MET A 193 -9.44 -6.47 8.09
CA MET A 193 -9.11 -7.78 8.68
C MET A 193 -7.83 -8.34 8.06
N VAL A 194 -6.88 -8.71 8.91
CA VAL A 194 -5.59 -9.27 8.51
C VAL A 194 -5.60 -10.76 8.84
N ASP A 195 -5.45 -11.60 7.82
CA ASP A 195 -5.38 -13.03 8.03
C ASP A 195 -4.05 -13.44 8.67
N SER A 196 -4.05 -14.58 9.35
CA SER A 196 -2.85 -15.00 10.08
C SER A 196 -1.65 -15.36 9.17
N THR A 197 -1.87 -15.70 7.90
CA THR A 197 -0.81 -16.03 6.94
C THR A 197 -0.07 -14.76 6.54
N LEU A 198 -0.80 -13.67 6.24
CA LEU A 198 -0.21 -12.36 6.02
C LEU A 198 0.49 -11.87 7.30
N ARG A 199 -0.18 -11.97 8.45
CA ARG A 199 0.40 -11.59 9.75
C ARG A 199 1.73 -12.29 10.04
N ALA A 200 1.86 -13.57 9.70
CA ALA A 200 3.07 -14.37 9.94
C ALA A 200 4.33 -13.84 9.20
N GLN A 201 4.14 -12.96 8.21
CA GLN A 201 5.22 -12.35 7.44
C GLN A 201 5.87 -11.17 8.16
N PHE A 202 5.28 -10.75 9.27
CA PHE A 202 5.73 -9.62 10.09
C PHE A 202 6.22 -10.10 11.44
N SER A 203 7.26 -9.45 11.96
CA SER A 203 7.80 -9.77 13.29
C SER A 203 6.88 -9.30 14.42
N THR A 204 6.12 -8.22 14.23
CA THR A 204 5.29 -7.58 15.27
C THR A 204 4.00 -7.04 14.66
N ASP A 205 2.97 -6.88 15.49
CA ASP A 205 1.67 -6.28 15.08
C ASP A 205 1.88 -4.83 14.61
N GLU A 206 2.75 -4.08 15.28
CA GLU A 206 3.11 -2.71 14.89
C GLU A 206 3.56 -2.60 13.43
N LYS A 207 4.35 -3.57 12.93
CA LYS A 207 4.76 -3.57 11.52
C LYS A 207 3.61 -3.85 10.56
N VAL A 208 2.62 -4.64 10.98
CA VAL A 208 1.37 -4.84 10.21
C VAL A 208 0.59 -3.54 10.15
N VAL A 209 0.46 -2.85 11.28
CA VAL A 209 -0.20 -1.54 11.34
C VAL A 209 0.48 -0.56 10.38
N LYS A 210 1.80 -0.40 10.49
CA LYS A 210 2.60 0.47 9.61
C LYS A 210 2.43 0.12 8.13
N TYR A 211 2.44 -1.17 7.79
CA TYR A 211 2.22 -1.64 6.42
C TYR A 211 0.87 -1.16 5.86
N PHE A 212 -0.22 -1.32 6.61
CA PHE A 212 -1.55 -0.88 6.15
C PHE A 212 -1.68 0.63 6.13
N ILE A 213 -1.08 1.37 7.06
CA ILE A 213 -1.05 2.84 7.03
C ILE A 213 -0.40 3.32 5.73
N ILE A 214 0.82 2.83 5.41
CA ILE A 214 1.52 3.18 4.18
C ILE A 214 0.67 2.83 2.94
N THR A 215 0.09 1.63 2.95
CA THR A 215 -0.71 1.10 1.83
C THR A 215 -1.97 1.93 1.60
N MET A 216 -2.74 2.22 2.66
CA MET A 216 -3.98 2.99 2.55
C MET A 216 -3.71 4.43 2.17
N ASN A 217 -2.61 5.02 2.64
CA ASN A 217 -2.19 6.33 2.18
C ASN A 217 -1.85 6.32 0.67
N ALA A 218 -1.11 5.30 0.20
CA ALA A 218 -0.84 5.14 -1.24
C ALA A 218 -2.12 4.95 -2.07
N VAL A 219 -3.12 4.26 -1.52
CA VAL A 219 -4.45 4.13 -2.14
C VAL A 219 -5.12 5.51 -2.24
N ASN A 220 -5.11 6.31 -1.17
CA ASN A 220 -5.64 7.68 -1.20
C ASN A 220 -4.97 8.55 -2.26
N LEU A 221 -3.64 8.44 -2.44
CA LEU A 221 -2.93 9.17 -3.49
C LEU A 221 -3.45 8.81 -4.89
N ARG A 222 -3.83 7.55 -5.14
CA ARG A 222 -4.44 7.14 -6.42
C ARG A 222 -5.85 7.71 -6.59
N TYR A 223 -6.62 7.77 -5.51
CA TYR A 223 -7.96 8.37 -5.50
C TYR A 223 -7.96 9.89 -5.68
N MET A 224 -6.82 10.58 -5.57
CA MET A 224 -6.72 12.02 -5.91
C MET A 224 -7.11 12.33 -7.35
N THR A 225 -7.04 11.34 -8.25
CA THR A 225 -7.45 11.47 -9.65
C THR A 225 -8.96 11.33 -9.87
N VAL A 226 -9.71 10.93 -8.85
CA VAL A 226 -11.16 10.76 -8.89
C VAL A 226 -11.85 12.02 -8.37
N SER A 227 -12.72 12.62 -9.19
CA SER A 227 -13.31 13.94 -8.90
C SER A 227 -14.81 13.94 -8.61
N GLU A 228 -15.55 12.87 -8.98
CA GLU A 228 -17.01 12.84 -8.94
C GLU A 228 -17.55 11.47 -8.48
N PRO A 229 -17.66 11.22 -7.17
CA PRO A 229 -17.28 12.09 -6.05
C PRO A 229 -15.77 12.04 -5.76
N LYS A 230 -15.25 13.06 -5.06
CA LYS A 230 -13.92 12.95 -4.44
C LYS A 230 -13.94 11.85 -3.37
N VAL A 231 -12.92 11.00 -3.33
CA VAL A 231 -12.85 9.90 -2.37
C VAL A 231 -11.64 10.09 -1.47
N ARG A 232 -11.83 10.02 -0.15
CA ARG A 232 -10.74 9.93 0.82
C ARG A 232 -11.06 8.85 1.85
N LEU A 233 -10.31 7.76 1.81
CA LEU A 233 -10.44 6.66 2.75
C LEU A 233 -9.86 7.05 4.11
N ILE A 234 -10.53 6.65 5.18
CA ILE A 234 -10.09 6.80 6.56
C ILE A 234 -9.87 5.40 7.12
N LEU A 235 -8.64 5.12 7.55
CA LEU A 235 -8.31 3.87 8.19
C LEU A 235 -8.62 3.97 9.69
N GLN A 236 -9.73 3.36 10.11
CA GLN A 236 -10.23 3.41 11.47
C GLN A 236 -9.65 2.31 12.36
N GLY A 237 -9.25 1.17 11.77
CA GLY A 237 -8.67 0.10 12.56
C GLY A 237 -8.19 -1.11 11.79
N LEU A 238 -7.59 -2.03 12.54
CA LEU A 238 -7.18 -3.35 12.08
C LEU A 238 -7.66 -4.44 13.03
N GLU A 239 -8.03 -5.57 12.46
CA GLU A 239 -8.32 -6.80 13.19
C GLU A 239 -7.41 -7.92 12.71
N ILE A 240 -6.48 -8.35 13.57
CA ILE A 240 -5.50 -9.39 13.27
C ILE A 240 -6.07 -10.73 13.73
N LEU A 241 -6.47 -11.57 12.78
CA LEU A 241 -7.10 -12.86 13.05
C LEU A 241 -6.04 -13.94 13.35
N THR A 242 -6.30 -14.81 14.33
CA THR A 242 -5.54 -16.06 14.43
C THR A 242 -6.07 -17.09 13.44
N THR A 243 -5.37 -18.22 13.33
CA THR A 243 -5.84 -19.35 12.53
C THR A 243 -7.24 -19.81 12.94
N LYS A 244 -7.59 -19.79 14.22
CA LYS A 244 -8.90 -20.24 14.70
C LYS A 244 -10.01 -19.30 14.22
N GLU A 245 -9.88 -18.00 14.48
CA GLU A 245 -10.90 -17.01 14.11
C GLU A 245 -11.02 -16.88 12.59
N ARG A 246 -9.93 -17.01 11.84
CA ARG A 246 -9.98 -17.05 10.37
C ARG A 246 -10.87 -18.18 9.86
N HIS A 247 -10.73 -19.39 10.42
CA HIS A 247 -11.58 -20.53 10.03
C HIS A 247 -13.03 -20.30 10.43
N SER A 248 -13.27 -19.77 11.63
CA SER A 248 -14.62 -19.42 12.10
C SER A 248 -15.30 -18.41 11.16
N TRP A 249 -14.56 -17.36 10.77
CA TRP A 249 -15.06 -16.32 9.88
C TRP A 249 -15.34 -16.83 8.46
N ILE A 250 -14.45 -17.67 7.91
CA ILE A 250 -14.70 -18.32 6.61
C ILE A 250 -15.91 -19.25 6.68
N ALA A 251 -16.11 -19.94 7.82
CA ALA A 251 -17.27 -20.80 8.02
C ALA A 251 -18.58 -19.99 8.07
N SER A 252 -18.61 -18.86 8.81
CA SER A 252 -19.81 -18.01 8.91
C SER A 252 -20.22 -17.40 7.57
N LEU A 253 -19.25 -17.01 6.73
CA LEU A 253 -19.52 -16.55 5.36
C LEU A 253 -20.18 -17.62 4.48
N ARG A 254 -19.86 -18.90 4.69
CA ARG A 254 -20.44 -20.01 3.92
C ARG A 254 -21.82 -20.40 4.42
N THR A 255 -22.10 -20.25 5.70
CA THR A 255 -23.38 -20.65 6.31
C THR A 255 -24.41 -19.52 6.34
N GLY A 256 -24.01 -18.27 6.07
CA GLY A 256 -24.91 -17.11 6.05
C GLY A 256 -25.48 -16.74 7.43
N LEU A 257 -24.98 -17.37 8.49
CA LEU A 257 -25.38 -17.12 9.86
C LEU A 257 -24.42 -16.09 10.46
N LYS A 258 -24.95 -14.89 10.72
CA LYS A 258 -24.38 -13.96 11.68
C LYS A 258 -24.97 -14.32 13.04
N ASP A 259 -24.11 -14.74 13.96
CA ASP A 259 -24.42 -14.73 15.39
C ASP A 259 -24.32 -13.29 15.93
#